data_AF-A0A961RH85-F1
#
_entry.id   AF-A0A961RH85-F1
#
_cell.length_a   1.000
_cell.length_b   1.000
_cell.length_c   1.000
_cell.angle_alpha   90.00
_cell.angle_beta   90.00
_cell.angle_gamma   90.00
#
_symmetry.space_group_name_H-M   'P 1'
#
loop_
_entity.id
_entity.type
_entity.pdbx_description
1 polymer ?
#
loop_
_entity_poly.entity_id
_entity_poly.type
_entity_poly.pdbx_seq_one_letter_code
_entity_poly.pdbx_strand_id
1 'polypeptide(L)' 'RNAMKVWEEGKDFLEELLADKEVCAALSEAEIREKFNLDYHTKHVDTIFRRVFG' A
#
# COMPACT_ATOMS: atom_id res chain seq x y z
N ARG A 1 6.47 13.09 -3.34
CA ARG A 1 6.98 13.20 -4.73
C ARG A 1 6.65 11.97 -5.56
N ASN A 2 6.79 10.75 -5.02
CA ASN A 2 6.61 9.51 -5.79
C ASN A 2 5.17 9.30 -6.32
N ALA A 3 4.14 9.75 -5.59
CA ALA A 3 2.75 9.68 -6.05
C ALA A 3 2.48 10.42 -7.38
N MET A 4 3.09 11.60 -7.59
CA MET A 4 2.91 12.36 -8.84
C MET A 4 3.62 11.71 -10.03
N LYS A 5 4.82 11.14 -9.81
CA LYS A 5 5.54 10.40 -10.86
C LYS A 5 4.75 9.18 -11.34
N VAL A 6 4.14 8.42 -10.41
CA VAL A 6 3.27 7.30 -10.75
C VAL A 6 2.09 7.74 -11.61
N TRP A 7 1.48 8.87 -11.25
CA TRP A 7 0.33 9.41 -11.97
C TRP A 7 0.67 9.92 -13.37
N GLU A 8 1.81 10.60 -13.53
CA GLU A 8 2.21 11.24 -14.80
C GLU A 8 2.98 10.31 -15.73
N GLU A 9 3.80 9.41 -15.17
CA GLU A 9 4.72 8.55 -15.93
C GLU A 9 4.24 7.09 -15.99
N GLY A 10 3.11 6.75 -15.35
CA GLY A 10 2.54 5.40 -15.35
C GLY A 10 3.43 4.36 -14.65
N LYS A 11 4.30 4.81 -13.75
CA LYS A 11 5.24 3.95 -13.03
C LYS A 11 4.58 3.18 -11.89
N ASP A 12 5.19 2.08 -11.49
CA ASP A 12 4.76 1.34 -10.31
C ASP A 12 5.10 2.12 -9.02
N PHE A 13 4.12 2.25 -8.12
CA PHE A 13 4.29 3.04 -6.91
C PHE A 13 5.17 2.37 -5.86
N LEU A 14 5.08 1.05 -5.72
CA LEU A 14 5.88 0.31 -4.76
C LEU A 14 7.36 0.39 -5.16
N GLU A 15 7.67 0.20 -6.43
CA GLU A 15 9.04 0.28 -6.94
C GLU A 15 9.64 1.70 -6.76
N GLU A 16 8.85 2.76 -6.99
CA GLU A 16 9.33 4.13 -6.74
C GLU A 16 9.56 4.42 -5.23
N LEU A 17 8.82 3.79 -4.32
CA LEU A 17 9.07 3.91 -2.88
C LEU A 17 10.31 3.13 -2.45
N LEU A 18 10.53 1.92 -2.98
CA LEU A 18 11.71 1.11 -2.66
C LEU A 18 13.00 1.72 -3.21
N ALA A 19 12.92 2.44 -4.33
CA ALA A 19 14.04 3.20 -4.90
C ALA A 19 14.34 4.51 -4.16
N ASP A 20 13.44 4.98 -3.30
CA ASP A 20 13.60 6.25 -2.58
C ASP A 20 14.35 6.05 -1.26
N LYS A 21 15.57 6.58 -1.19
CA LYS A 21 16.45 6.46 -0.02
C LYS A 21 15.89 7.16 1.23
N GLU A 22 15.11 8.23 1.06
CA GLU A 22 14.50 8.91 2.21
C GLU A 22 13.38 8.06 2.80
N VAL A 23 12.61 7.37 1.96
CA VAL A 23 11.55 6.44 2.39
C VAL A 23 12.16 5.20 3.03
N CYS A 24 13.16 4.59 2.40
CA CYS A 24 13.85 3.40 2.92
C CYS A 24 14.68 3.67 4.19
N ALA A 25 15.01 4.93 4.48
CA ALA A 25 15.60 5.32 5.76
C ALA A 25 14.57 5.38 6.90
N ALA A 26 13.29 5.60 6.58
CA ALA A 26 12.21 5.72 7.55
C ALA A 26 11.45 4.40 7.79
N LEU A 27 11.35 3.56 6.75
CA LEU A 27 10.66 2.26 6.79
C LEU A 27 11.51 1.22 6.10
N SER A 28 11.59 0.02 6.69
CA SER A 28 12.18 -1.14 6.03
C SER A 28 11.36 -1.56 4.82
N GLU A 29 11.99 -2.26 3.88
CA GLU A 29 11.29 -2.82 2.72
C GLU A 29 10.08 -3.69 3.12
N ALA A 30 10.20 -4.48 4.18
CA ALA A 30 9.11 -5.31 4.68
C ALA A 30 7.91 -4.47 5.15
N GLU A 31 8.16 -3.39 5.89
CA GLU A 31 7.12 -2.46 6.36
C GLU A 31 6.47 -1.71 5.20
N ILE A 32 7.25 -1.33 4.18
CA ILE A 32 6.72 -0.70 2.97
C ILE A 32 5.80 -1.68 2.24
N ARG A 33 6.25 -2.92 1.99
CA ARG A 33 5.45 -3.95 1.32
C ARG A 33 4.17 -4.29 2.07
N GLU A 34 4.20 -4.29 3.40
CA GLU A 34 3.01 -4.52 4.23
C GLU A 34 1.91 -3.47 3.96
N LYS A 35 2.25 -2.21 3.68
CA LYS A 35 1.25 -1.16 3.38
C LYS A 35 0.47 -1.43 2.08
N PHE A 36 1.02 -2.24 1.19
CA PHE A 36 0.38 -2.66 -0.06
C PHE A 36 -0.42 -3.96 0.07
N ASN A 37 -0.50 -4.56 1.26
CA ASN A 37 -1.28 -5.77 1.48
C ASN A 37 -2.79 -5.49 1.45
N LEU A 38 -3.51 -6.04 0.45
CA LEU A 38 -4.95 -5.90 0.31
C LEU A 38 -5.74 -6.56 1.44
N ASP A 39 -5.25 -7.67 1.99
CA ASP A 39 -5.93 -8.38 3.08
C ASP A 39 -6.07 -7.50 4.33
N TYR A 40 -5.08 -6.64 4.58
CA TYR A 40 -5.16 -5.66 5.67
C TYR A 40 -6.32 -4.68 5.46
N HIS A 41 -6.53 -4.25 4.22
CA HIS A 41 -7.57 -3.28 3.86
C HIS A 41 -8.96 -3.90 3.77
N THR A 42 -9.05 -5.21 3.51
CA THR A 42 -10.32 -5.97 3.40
C THR A 42 -10.67 -6.79 4.65
N LYS A 43 -9.86 -6.74 5.71
CA LYS A 43 -10.03 -7.53 6.95
C LYS A 43 -11.40 -7.43 7.65
N HIS A 44 -12.19 -6.41 7.33
CA HIS A 44 -13.52 -6.21 7.92
C HIS A 44 -14.68 -6.55 6.98
N VAL A 45 -14.43 -7.02 5.76
CA VAL A 45 -15.46 -7.42 4.80
C VAL A 45 -16.44 -8.43 5.44
N ASP A 46 -15.93 -9.50 6.04
CA ASP A 46 -16.77 -10.51 6.69
C ASP A 46 -17.60 -9.96 7.85
N THR A 47 -17.05 -8.99 8.59
CA THR A 47 -17.76 -8.34 9.70
C THR A 47 -18.96 -7.56 9.18
N ILE A 48 -18.77 -6.83 8.07
CA ILE A 48 -19.84 -6.07 7.43
C ILE A 48 -20.90 -7.01 6.85
N PHE A 49 -20.48 -8.07 6.14
CA PHE A 49 -21.41 -9.05 5.56
C PHE A 49 -22.27 -9.73 6.62
N ARG A 50 -21.66 -10.15 7.74
CA ARG A 50 -22.40 -10.72 8.88
C ARG A 50 -23.43 -9.75 9.46
N ARG A 51 -23.12 -8.45 9.50
CA ARG A 51 -24.05 -7.43 10.03
C ARG A 51 -25.25 -7.18 9.11
N VAL A 52 -25.06 -7.30 7.79
CA VAL A 52 -26.10 -6.95 6.79
C VAL A 52 -26.95 -8.17 6.43
N PHE A 53 -26.37 -9.36 6.39
CA PHE A 53 -27.02 -10.58 5.86
C PHE A 53 -27.11 -11.73 6.86
N GLY A 54 -26.58 -11.57 8.07
CA GLY A 54 -26.56 -12.59 9.13
C GLY A 54 -27.54 -12.34 10.26
#